data_AF-A0A0B2PIF8-F1
#
_entry.id   AF-A0A0B2PIF8-F1
#
_cell.length_a   1.000
_cell.length_b   1.000
_cell.length_c   1.000
_cell.angle_alpha   90.00
_cell.angle_beta   90.00
_cell.angle_gamma   90.00
#
_symmetry.space_group_name_H-M   'P 1'
#
loop_
_entity.id
_entity.type
_entity.pdbx_description
1 polymer ?
#
loop_
_entity_poly.entity_id
_entity_poly.type
_entity_poly.pdbx_seq_one_letter_code
_entity_poly.pdbx_strand_id
1 'polypeptide(L)'
;MPLSFNSTLNLHVHNKRFKTQTSPKPLAIITAQGFLNYRDLDIGAKHPSNSTNFVQSVIYASKLFKESLERLVIVKITVDPSNFFSYEQSIPTDN
;
A
#
# COMPACT_ATOMS: atom_id res chain seq x y z
N MET A 1 -7.86 -18.05 -24.17
CA MET A 1 -7.52 -18.57 -22.83
C MET A 1 -7.35 -17.38 -21.90
N PRO A 2 -8.06 -17.31 -20.75
CA PRO A 2 -7.81 -16.28 -19.75
C PRO A 2 -6.39 -16.40 -19.19
N LEU A 3 -5.76 -15.27 -18.90
CA LEU A 3 -4.43 -15.22 -18.31
C LEU A 3 -4.46 -15.82 -16.91
N SER A 4 -3.42 -16.60 -16.56
CA SER A 4 -3.25 -17.08 -15.18
C SER A 4 -3.02 -15.90 -14.25
N PHE A 5 -3.37 -16.05 -12.96
CA PHE A 5 -3.10 -15.04 -11.93
C PHE A 5 -1.65 -14.54 -11.96
N ASN A 6 -0.69 -15.46 -12.11
CA ASN A 6 0.74 -15.15 -12.15
C ASN A 6 1.12 -14.35 -13.42
N SER A 7 0.48 -14.63 -14.56
CA SER A 7 0.68 -13.88 -15.81
C SER A 7 0.12 -12.46 -15.70
N THR A 8 -1.08 -12.31 -15.15
CA THR A 8 -1.71 -10.99 -14.91
C THR A 8 -0.90 -10.16 -13.92
N LEU A 9 -0.40 -10.79 -12.85
CA LEU A 9 0.45 -10.16 -11.84
C LEU A 9 1.74 -9.61 -12.46
N ASN A 10 2.44 -10.42 -13.27
CA ASN A 10 3.70 -10.01 -13.91
C ASN A 10 3.51 -8.90 -14.97
N LEU A 11 2.36 -8.86 -15.65
CA LEU A 11 2.05 -7.83 -16.65
C LEU A 11 1.77 -6.45 -16.02
N HIS A 12 1.16 -6.42 -14.84
CA HIS A 12 0.69 -5.16 -14.26
C HIS A 12 1.57 -4.66 -13.10
N VAL A 13 2.29 -5.55 -12.42
CA VAL A 13 3.13 -5.20 -11.27
C VAL A 13 4.60 -5.08 -11.69
N HIS A 14 5.00 -3.86 -12.05
CA HIS A 14 6.39 -3.56 -12.45
C HIS A 14 7.34 -3.27 -11.28
N ASN A 15 7.04 -3.74 -10.07
CA ASN A 15 7.86 -3.48 -8.90
C ASN A 15 8.98 -4.54 -8.77
N LYS A 16 10.25 -4.08 -8.81
CA LYS A 16 11.45 -4.94 -8.69
C LYS A 16 11.44 -5.79 -7.40
N ARG A 17 10.79 -5.31 -6.33
CA ARG A 17 10.63 -6.02 -5.04
C ARG A 17 9.95 -7.39 -5.17
N PHE A 18 9.13 -7.61 -6.20
CA PHE A 18 8.42 -8.89 -6.39
C PHE A 18 9.08 -9.80 -7.44
N LYS A 19 10.23 -9.40 -7.99
CA LYS A 19 11.00 -10.18 -8.95
C LYS A 19 11.98 -11.16 -8.30
N THR A 20 12.24 -11.00 -7.01
CA THR A 20 13.16 -11.82 -6.20
C THR A 20 12.45 -13.04 -5.61
N GLN A 21 13.07 -14.21 -5.71
CA GLN A 21 12.46 -15.49 -5.28
C GLN A 21 12.21 -15.58 -3.77
N THR A 22 12.96 -14.80 -2.98
CA THR A 22 12.87 -14.72 -1.52
C THR A 22 11.88 -13.68 -1.02
N SER A 23 11.36 -12.80 -1.89
CA SER A 23 10.42 -11.77 -1.48
C SER A 23 9.00 -12.34 -1.48
N PRO A 24 8.26 -12.27 -0.36
CA PRO A 24 6.90 -12.78 -0.32
C PRO A 24 6.05 -12.03 -1.35
N LYS A 25 5.38 -12.80 -2.22
CA LYS A 25 4.47 -12.23 -3.22
C LYS A 25 3.19 -11.77 -2.53
N PRO A 26 2.63 -10.61 -2.90
CA PRO A 26 1.40 -10.13 -2.30
C PRO A 26 0.26 -11.11 -2.65
N LEU A 27 -0.47 -11.55 -1.63
CA LEU A 27 -1.65 -12.41 -1.79
C LEU A 27 -2.86 -11.63 -2.34
N ALA A 28 -2.90 -10.32 -2.11
CA ALA A 28 -3.91 -9.41 -2.63
C ALA A 28 -3.27 -8.05 -2.96
N ILE A 29 -3.70 -7.43 -4.06
CA ILE A 29 -3.40 -6.04 -4.39
C ILE A 29 -4.69 -5.27 -4.19
N ILE A 30 -4.74 -4.45 -3.15
CA ILE A 30 -5.90 -3.60 -2.88
C ILE A 30 -5.65 -2.26 -3.57
N THR A 31 -6.49 -1.92 -4.54
CA THR A 31 -6.45 -0.64 -5.25
C THR A 31 -7.69 0.17 -4.91
N ALA A 32 -7.54 1.47 -4.64
CA ALA A 32 -8.69 2.34 -4.45
C ALA A 32 -9.57 2.39 -5.71
N GLN A 33 -10.88 2.27 -5.54
CA GLN A 33 -11.85 2.32 -6.64
C GLN A 33 -12.14 3.79 -7.01
N GLY A 34 -11.24 4.41 -7.79
CA GLY A 34 -11.45 5.74 -8.37
C GLY A 34 -10.19 6.61 -8.42
N PHE A 35 -9.88 7.12 -9.62
CA PHE A 35 -9.05 8.29 -9.99
C PHE A 35 -7.79 8.66 -9.16
N LEU A 36 -7.17 7.72 -8.45
CA LEU A 36 -5.94 7.93 -7.67
C LEU A 36 -4.82 6.98 -8.10
N ASN A 37 -4.84 6.51 -9.35
CA ASN A 37 -3.70 5.76 -9.92
C ASN A 37 -2.48 6.66 -10.20
N TYR A 38 -2.62 7.97 -10.07
CA TYR A 38 -1.49 8.89 -10.02
C TYR A 38 -1.07 9.07 -8.57
N ARG A 39 0.18 8.70 -8.25
CA ARG A 39 0.78 9.05 -6.97
C ARG A 39 0.93 10.56 -6.93
N ASP A 40 -0.03 11.22 -6.32
CA ASP A 40 0.05 12.63 -6.05
C ASP A 40 0.77 12.81 -4.71
N LEU A 41 2.05 13.17 -4.78
CA LEU A 41 2.88 13.43 -3.60
C LEU A 41 2.42 14.70 -2.86
N ASP A 42 1.64 15.58 -3.51
CA ASP A 42 1.11 16.81 -2.89
C ASP A 42 -0.01 16.49 -1.89
N ILE A 43 -0.62 15.31 -1.95
CA ILE A 43 -1.59 14.81 -0.96
C ILE A 43 -0.91 14.57 0.40
N GLY A 44 0.40 14.32 0.38
CA GLY A 44 1.24 14.00 1.53
C GLY A 44 1.78 12.57 1.46
N ALA A 45 2.92 12.38 2.11
CA ALA A 45 3.61 11.11 2.22
C ALA A 45 4.35 11.05 3.56
N LYS A 46 4.65 9.83 4.04
CA LYS A 46 5.56 9.69 5.17
C LYS A 46 6.94 10.24 4.81
N HIS A 47 7.51 11.01 5.73
CA HIS A 47 8.85 11.56 5.57
C HIS A 47 9.88 10.42 5.46
N PRO A 48 10.91 10.52 4.61
CA PRO A 48 11.92 9.48 4.45
C PRO A 48 12.82 9.29 5.68
N SER A 49 12.84 10.23 6.63
CA SER A 49 13.39 9.96 7.95
C SER A 49 12.40 9.14 8.77
N ASN A 50 12.88 8.11 9.46
CA ASN A 50 12.12 7.14 10.27
C ASN A 50 11.26 7.75 11.42
N SER A 51 11.08 9.07 11.46
CA SER A 51 10.14 9.79 12.33
C SER A 51 8.84 10.03 11.57
N THR A 52 8.07 8.99 11.33
CA THR A 52 6.70 9.12 10.84
C THR A 52 5.88 9.88 11.89
N ASN A 53 5.48 11.10 11.58
CA ASN A 53 4.44 11.76 12.37
C ASN A 53 3.12 11.06 12.03
N PHE A 54 2.65 10.20 12.93
CA PHE A 54 1.41 9.42 12.77
C PHE A 54 0.26 10.29 12.27
N VAL A 55 0.13 11.51 12.79
CA VAL A 55 -0.91 12.48 12.39
C VAL A 55 -0.85 12.78 10.89
N GLN A 56 0.33 13.02 10.32
CA GLN A 56 0.48 13.26 8.88
C GLN A 56 0.08 12.02 8.07
N SER A 57 0.38 10.83 8.60
CA SER A 57 0.04 9.58 7.94
C SER A 57 -1.46 9.34 7.85
N VAL A 58 -2.20 9.68 8.91
CA VAL A 58 -3.66 9.64 8.91
C VAL A 58 -4.25 10.70 7.97
N ILE A 59 -3.63 11.89 7.87
CA ILE A 59 -4.11 12.96 6.98
C ILE A 59 -4.05 12.53 5.51
N TYR A 60 -2.91 12.03 5.01
CA TYR A 60 -2.88 11.60 3.60
C TYR A 60 -3.75 10.35 3.39
N ALA A 61 -3.78 9.42 4.35
CA ALA A 61 -4.52 8.17 4.20
C ALA A 61 -6.03 8.41 4.21
N SER A 62 -6.53 9.38 4.99
CA SER A 62 -7.96 9.76 4.98
C SER A 62 -8.39 10.39 3.66
N LYS A 63 -7.51 11.18 3.02
CA LYS A 63 -7.75 11.71 1.66
C LYS A 63 -7.83 10.61 0.61
N LEU A 64 -6.91 9.62 0.69
CA LEU A 64 -6.80 8.54 -0.29
C LEU A 64 -7.88 7.47 -0.13
N PHE A 65 -8.13 7.03 1.11
CA PHE A 65 -8.96 5.85 1.40
C PHE A 65 -10.33 6.19 1.98
N LYS A 66 -10.56 7.43 2.42
CA LYS A 66 -11.85 7.94 2.91
C LYS A 66 -12.47 6.96 3.92
N GLU A 67 -13.73 6.57 3.70
CA GLU A 67 -14.50 5.64 4.54
C GLU A 67 -13.91 4.23 4.62
N SER A 68 -13.05 3.84 3.66
CA SER A 68 -12.38 2.53 3.68
C SER A 68 -11.15 2.49 4.57
N LEU A 69 -10.66 3.65 5.04
CA LEU A 69 -9.39 3.74 5.77
C LEU A 69 -9.37 2.81 7.00
N GLU A 70 -10.40 2.87 7.83
CA GLU A 70 -10.45 2.10 9.07
C GLU A 70 -10.37 0.58 8.82
N ARG A 71 -11.15 0.10 7.84
CA ARG A 71 -11.12 -1.32 7.44
C ARG A 71 -9.75 -1.72 6.89
N LEU A 72 -9.12 -0.85 6.11
CA LEU A 72 -7.80 -1.10 5.53
C LEU A 72 -6.69 -1.12 6.59
N VAL A 73 -6.77 -0.27 7.61
CA VAL A 73 -5.84 -0.28 8.76
C VAL A 73 -5.96 -1.60 9.53
N ILE A 74 -7.18 -2.05 9.84
CA ILE A 74 -7.41 -3.33 10.54
C ILE A 74 -6.83 -4.50 9.74
N VAL A 75 -7.14 -4.56 8.44
CA VAL A 75 -6.59 -5.61 7.56
C VAL A 75 -5.07 -5.55 7.54
N LYS A 76 -4.48 -4.35 7.38
CA LYS A 76 -3.04 -4.15 7.32
C LYS A 76 -2.33 -4.64 8.59
N ILE A 77 -2.83 -4.29 9.76
CA ILE A 77 -2.29 -4.74 11.05
C ILE A 77 -2.38 -6.26 11.19
N THR A 78 -3.48 -6.86 10.70
CA THR A 78 -3.72 -8.30 10.80
C THR A 78 -2.81 -9.12 9.87
N VAL A 79 -2.59 -8.65 8.64
CA VAL A 79 -1.86 -9.40 7.61
C VAL A 79 -0.37 -9.05 7.52
N ASP A 80 0.03 -7.89 8.06
CA ASP A 80 1.41 -7.42 8.09
C ASP A 80 1.71 -6.69 9.41
N PRO A 81 1.73 -7.41 10.54
CA PRO A 81 1.94 -6.82 11.88
C PRO A 81 3.32 -6.19 12.04
N SER A 82 4.32 -6.64 11.26
CA SER A 82 5.66 -6.04 11.21
C SER A 82 5.77 -4.79 10.33
N ASN A 83 4.68 -4.41 9.65
CA ASN A 83 4.64 -3.37 8.63
C ASN A 83 5.76 -3.50 7.58
N PHE A 84 6.10 -4.75 7.21
CA PHE A 84 7.14 -5.05 6.23
C PHE A 84 6.82 -4.46 4.86
N PHE A 85 5.55 -4.49 4.45
CA PHE A 85 5.05 -3.91 3.21
C PHE A 85 4.68 -2.44 3.39
N SER A 86 5.68 -1.60 3.62
CA SER A 86 5.50 -0.15 3.73
C SER A 86 6.22 0.62 2.62
N TYR A 87 5.66 1.77 2.24
CA TYR A 87 6.26 2.77 1.33
C TYR A 87 5.65 4.16 1.61
N GLU A 88 6.09 5.21 0.93
CA GLU A 88 5.78 6.63 1.17
C GLU A 88 4.28 6.97 1.39
N GLN A 89 3.34 6.20 0.84
CA GLN A 89 1.90 6.39 1.04
C GLN A 89 1.20 5.09 1.46
N SER A 90 1.91 4.18 2.14
CA SER A 90 1.30 2.97 2.69
C SER A 90 0.26 3.30 3.77
N ILE A 91 -0.70 2.40 3.96
CA ILE A 91 -1.65 2.43 5.07
C ILE A 91 -0.86 2.51 6.39
N PRO A 92 -1.15 3.48 7.28
CA PRO A 92 -0.47 3.61 8.56
C PRO A 92 -0.84 2.47 9.52
N THR A 93 0.14 2.03 10.32
CA THR A 93 0.00 0.88 11.25
C THR A 93 0.28 1.24 12.72
N ASP A 94 0.92 2.38 12.97
CA ASP A 94 1.39 2.77 14.29
C ASP A 94 0.39 3.76 14.88
N ASN A 95 0.06 3.66 16.17
CA ASN A 95 -0.74 4.65 16.92
C ASN A 95 0.15 5.70 17.57
#